data_AF-A0A8I1B7W4-F1
#
_entry.id   AF-A0A8I1B7W4-F1
#
_cell.length_a   1.000
_cell.length_b   1.000
_cell.length_c   1.000
_cell.angle_alpha   90.00
_cell.angle_beta   90.00
_cell.angle_gamma   90.00
#
_symmetry.space_group_name_H-M   'P 1'
#
loop_
_entity.id
_entity.type
_entity.pdbx_description
1 polymer ?
#
loop_
_entity_poly.entity_id
_entity_poly.type
_entity_poly.pdbx_seq_one_letter_code
_entity_poly.pdbx_strand_id
1 'polypeptide(L)' 'LKDSFDALYAEGEEAPKMLSIGMHCRLLGRPGRIVALQRFLDHIARHDRVWVCRRLDIARHWQARHPYQPAL' A
#
# COMPACT_ATOMS: atom_id res chain seq x y z
N LEU A 1 -4.35 -10.14 2.25
CA LEU A 1 -4.01 -9.05 1.30
C LEU A 1 -5.27 -8.35 0.84
N LYS A 2 -6.18 -9.05 0.14
CA LYS A 2 -7.49 -8.52 -0.26
C LYS A 2 -8.26 -7.92 0.93
N ASP A 3 -8.51 -8.69 1.98
CA ASP A 3 -9.32 -8.23 3.11
C ASP A 3 -8.70 -7.02 3.84
N SER A 4 -7.37 -7.02 3.99
CA SER A 4 -6.64 -5.88 4.54
C SER A 4 -6.75 -4.63 3.68
N PHE A 5 -6.72 -4.80 2.34
CA PHE A 5 -6.95 -3.70 1.42
C PHE A 5 -8.39 -3.21 1.50
N ASP A 6 -9.38 -4.10 1.46
CA ASP A 6 -10.80 -3.73 1.47
C ASP A 6 -11.19 -2.96 2.74
N ALA A 7 -10.68 -3.39 3.90
CA ALA A 7 -10.87 -2.68 5.16
C ALA A 7 -10.27 -1.25 5.11
N LEU A 8 -9.00 -1.12 4.71
CA LEU A 8 -8.32 0.17 4.64
C LEU A 8 -8.88 1.08 3.54
N TYR A 9 -9.39 0.49 2.45
CA TYR A 9 -10.04 1.21 1.37
C TYR A 9 -11.38 1.80 1.84
N ALA A 10 -12.17 1.03 2.59
CA ALA A 10 -13.41 1.51 3.20
C ALA A 10 -13.16 2.61 4.25
N GLU A 11 -12.17 2.43 5.13
CA GLU A 11 -11.74 3.47 6.09
C GLU A 11 -11.23 4.74 5.37
N GLY A 12 -10.73 4.60 4.14
CA GLY A 12 -10.16 5.67 3.34
C GLY A 12 -11.16 6.71 2.81
N GLU A 13 -12.47 6.45 2.91
CA GLU A 13 -13.49 7.46 2.63
C GLU A 13 -13.37 8.65 3.59
N GLU A 14 -12.99 8.40 4.85
CA GLU A 14 -12.81 9.45 5.86
C GLU A 14 -11.34 9.68 6.20
N ALA A 15 -10.57 8.61 6.37
CA ALA A 15 -9.23 8.68 6.90
C ALA A 15 -8.29 7.66 6.21
N PRO A 16 -7.74 7.99 5.03
CA PRO A 16 -6.80 7.13 4.32
C PRO A 16 -5.62 6.63 5.17
N LYS A 17 -5.17 5.40 4.90
CA LYS A 17 -4.05 4.73 5.57
C LYS A 17 -3.16 4.03 4.53
N MET A 18 -2.01 3.53 4.97
CA MET A 18 -1.06 2.80 4.12
C MET A 18 -1.09 1.29 4.38
N LEU A 19 -0.87 0.50 3.33
CA LEU A 19 -0.66 -0.95 3.42
C LEU A 19 0.73 -1.32 2.89
N SER A 20 1.56 -1.97 3.72
CA SER A 20 2.86 -2.51 3.29
C SER A 20 2.72 -3.97 2.86
N ILE A 21 3.27 -4.32 1.70
CA ILE A 21 3.31 -5.70 1.19
C ILE A 21 4.74 -6.23 1.24
N GLY A 22 5.01 -7.18 2.15
CA GLY A 22 6.32 -7.82 2.27
C GLY A 22 6.51 -8.90 1.20
N MET A 23 7.63 -8.85 0.48
CA MET A 23 7.96 -9.80 -0.59
C MET A 23 9.37 -10.35 -0.41
N HIS A 24 9.57 -11.63 -0.72
CA HIS A 24 10.88 -12.26 -0.71
C HIS A 24 11.03 -13.13 -1.96
N CYS A 25 12.13 -12.97 -2.70
CA CYS A 25 12.36 -13.69 -3.97
C CYS A 25 12.21 -15.21 -3.81
N ARG A 26 12.81 -15.80 -2.77
CA ARG A 26 12.78 -17.26 -2.51
C ARG A 26 11.42 -17.83 -2.08
N LEU A 27 10.48 -16.96 -1.70
CA LEU A 27 9.15 -17.36 -1.24
C LEU A 27 8.09 -17.02 -2.27
N LEU A 28 7.89 -15.73 -2.56
CA LEU A 28 6.81 -15.26 -3.41
C LEU A 28 7.09 -15.54 -4.89
N GLY A 29 8.36 -15.61 -5.30
CA GLY A 29 8.75 -15.91 -6.68
C GLY A 29 8.51 -17.36 -7.12
N ARG A 30 8.05 -18.24 -6.21
CA ARG A 30 7.71 -19.62 -6.58
C ARG A 30 6.46 -19.64 -7.47
N PRO A 31 6.39 -20.48 -8.52
CA PRO A 31 5.24 -20.52 -9.44
C PRO A 31 3.88 -20.69 -8.72
N GLY A 32 3.82 -21.53 -7.69
CA GLY A 32 2.60 -21.74 -6.90
C GLY A 32 2.19 -20.58 -5.97
N ARG A 33 3.01 -19.52 -5.85
CA ARG A 33 2.75 -18.37 -4.97
C ARG A 33 2.67 -17.04 -5.70
N ILE A 34 3.39 -16.86 -6.81
CA ILE A 34 3.41 -15.58 -7.54
C ILE A 34 2.02 -15.19 -8.09
N VAL A 35 1.19 -16.18 -8.43
CA VAL A 35 -0.19 -15.97 -8.89
C VAL A 35 -1.05 -15.25 -7.84
N ALA A 36 -0.78 -15.45 -6.54
CA ALA A 36 -1.49 -14.73 -5.49
C ALA A 36 -1.18 -13.23 -5.49
N LEU A 37 0.06 -12.84 -5.82
CA LEU A 37 0.43 -11.43 -6.01
C LEU A 37 -0.27 -10.85 -7.24
N GLN A 38 -0.27 -11.56 -8.36
CA GLN A 38 -0.97 -11.12 -9.58
C GLN A 38 -2.46 -10.85 -9.30
N ARG A 39 -3.15 -11.80 -8.68
CA ARG A 39 -4.57 -11.63 -8.30
C ARG A 39 -4.81 -10.43 -7.38
N PHE A 40 -3.88 -10.14 -6.47
CA PHE A 40 -3.99 -8.97 -5.61
C PHE A 40 -3.77 -7.66 -6.38
N LEU A 41 -2.82 -7.63 -7.32
CA LEU A 41 -2.61 -6.48 -8.21
C LEU A 41 -3.83 -6.25 -9.11
N ASP A 42 -4.42 -7.32 -9.68
CA ASP A 42 -5.64 -7.26 -10.47
C ASP A 42 -6.83 -6.75 -9.64
N HIS A 43 -6.89 -7.10 -8.35
CA HIS A 43 -7.92 -6.61 -7.43
C HIS A 43 -7.79 -5.11 -7.23
N ILE A 44 -6.62 -4.62 -6.77
CA ILE A 44 -6.45 -3.19 -6.47
C ILE A 44 -6.53 -2.29 -7.72
N ALA A 45 -6.19 -2.82 -8.91
CA ALA A 45 -6.27 -2.08 -10.17
C ALA A 45 -7.71 -1.76 -10.60
N ARG A 46 -8.72 -2.41 -10.00
CA ARG A 46 -10.14 -2.14 -10.27
C ARG A 46 -10.73 -1.04 -9.38
N HIS A 47 -9.97 -0.57 -8.40
CA HIS A 47 -10.38 0.49 -7.50
C HIS A 47 -9.71 1.80 -7.91
N ASP A 48 -10.47 2.89 -7.90
CA ASP A 48 -9.92 4.24 -8.10
C ASP A 48 -9.19 4.72 -6.84
N ARG A 49 -8.44 5.81 -6.94
CA ARG A 49 -7.80 6.51 -5.79
C ARG A 49 -6.82 5.65 -4.97
N VAL A 50 -6.22 4.63 -5.59
CA VAL A 50 -5.15 3.80 -4.99
C VAL A 50 -3.77 4.35 -5.37
N TRP A 51 -2.97 4.74 -4.38
CA TRP A 51 -1.59 5.21 -4.61
C TRP A 51 -0.56 4.08 -4.43
N VAL A 52 -0.19 3.41 -5.52
CA VAL A 52 0.93 2.46 -5.53
C VAL A 52 2.24 3.22 -5.67
N CYS A 53 3.06 3.24 -4.62
CA CYS A 53 4.23 4.12 -4.52
C CYS A 53 5.44 3.48 -3.84
N ARG A 54 6.61 4.10 -4.00
CA ARG A 54 7.81 3.71 -3.27
C ARG A 54 7.77 4.35 -1.88
N ARG A 55 8.46 3.74 -0.91
CA ARG A 55 8.59 4.29 0.44
C ARG A 55 9.18 5.71 0.47
N LEU A 56 10.08 6.03 -0.47
CA LEU A 56 10.65 7.38 -0.60
C LEU A 56 9.59 8.42 -1.01
N ASP A 57 8.62 8.04 -1.83
CA ASP A 57 7.56 8.96 -2.27
C ASP A 57 6.63 9.28 -1.09
N ILE A 58 6.33 8.29 -0.22
CA ILE A 58 5.62 8.50 1.05
C ILE A 58 6.41 9.44 1.97
N ALA A 59 7.71 9.23 2.13
CA ALA A 59 8.54 10.08 2.99
C ALA A 59 8.53 11.55 2.53
N ARG A 60 8.65 11.78 1.22
CA ARG A 60 8.56 13.11 0.61
C ARG A 60 7.17 13.73 0.79
N HIS A 61 6.11 12.95 0.57
CA HIS A 61 4.74 13.39 0.80
C HIS A 61 4.53 13.81 2.26
N TRP A 62 5.02 13.01 3.20
CA TRP A 62 4.89 13.29 4.63
C TRP A 62 5.63 14.56 5.04
N GLN A 63 6.87 14.74 4.58
CA GLN A 63 7.63 15.98 4.83
C GLN A 63 6.91 17.22 4.29
N ALA A 64 6.29 17.13 3.11
CA ALA A 64 5.60 18.26 2.48
C ALA A 64 4.23 18.56 3.11
N ARG A 65 3.49 17.55 3.57
CA ARG A 65 2.10 17.69 4.07
C ARG A 65 1.99 17.72 5.58
N HIS A 66 2.95 17.13 6.28
CA HIS A 66 3.03 17.03 7.73
C HIS A 66 4.46 17.40 8.19
N PRO A 67 4.88 18.66 7.98
CA PRO A 67 6.23 19.10 8.33
C PRO A 67 6.45 18.99 9.84
N TYR A 68 7.69 18.66 10.23
CA TYR A 68 8.09 18.61 11.63
C TYR A 68 7.88 19.96 12.31
N GLN A 69 7.22 19.94 13.47
CA GLN A 69 7.07 21.11 14.33
C GLN A 69 7.94 20.89 15.58
N PRO A 70 9.03 21.66 15.76
CA PRO A 70 9.85 21.55 16.96
C PRO A 70 9.01 21.93 18.19
N ALA A 71 9.17 21.18 19.28
CA ALA A 71 8.64 21.60 20.57
C ALA A 71 9.42 22.84 21.04
N LEU A 72 8.70 23.82 21.61
CA LEU A 72 9.26 25.02 22.22
C LEU A 72 10.06 24.69 23.48
#